data_AF-A0A383D8A4-F1
#
_entry.id   AF-A0A383D8A4-F1
#
_cell.length_a   1.000
_cell.length_b   1.000
_cell.length_c   1.000
_cell.angle_alpha   90.00
_cell.angle_beta   90.00
_cell.angle_gamma   90.00
#
_symmetry.space_group_name_H-M   'P 1'
#
loop_
_entity.id
_entity.type
_entity.pdbx_description
1 polymer ?
#
loop_
_entity_poly.entity_id
_entity_poly.type
_entity_poly.pdbx_seq_one_letter_code
_entity_poly.pdbx_strand_id
1 'polypeptide(L)'
;VNPQDELNALVQLFGDGERLVRSAEHVSGALTPDPYKDMLVHDHHMTVTMEEHYGSPVEVRIVDQVDSGGLYCRKIVLLKTGTSQVVQFGIVRFNFHYVTEEVRDE
;
A
#
# COMPACT_ATOMS: atom_id res chain seq x y z
N VAL A 1 -9.19 -1.05 16.42
CA VAL A 1 -9.55 -0.12 15.32
C VAL A 1 -10.32 -0.92 14.29
N ASN A 2 -11.38 -0.36 13.72
CA ASN A 2 -12.20 -1.03 12.71
C ASN A 2 -11.51 -0.96 11.34
N PRO A 3 -11.24 -2.10 10.66
CA PRO A 3 -10.59 -2.10 9.34
C PRO A 3 -11.27 -1.24 8.28
N GLN A 4 -12.61 -1.14 8.33
CA GLN A 4 -13.37 -0.32 7.40
C GLN A 4 -13.13 1.18 7.60
N ASP A 5 -12.98 1.61 8.86
CA ASP A 5 -12.73 3.01 9.18
C ASP A 5 -11.32 3.42 8.73
N GLU A 6 -10.32 2.53 8.88
CA GLU A 6 -8.96 2.78 8.37
C GLU A 6 -8.91 2.79 6.84
N LEU A 7 -9.62 1.87 6.17
CA LEU A 7 -9.73 1.89 4.71
C LEU A 7 -10.33 3.22 4.24
N ASN A 8 -11.43 3.66 4.85
CA ASN A 8 -12.07 4.93 4.54
C ASN A 8 -11.13 6.12 4.77
N ALA A 9 -10.39 6.12 5.89
CA ALA A 9 -9.41 7.16 6.20
C ALA A 9 -8.29 7.22 5.16
N LEU A 10 -7.80 6.08 4.67
CA LEU A 10 -6.73 6.01 3.67
C LEU A 10 -7.20 6.47 2.28
N VAL A 11 -8.37 6.01 1.82
CA VAL A 11 -8.85 6.37 0.47
C VAL A 11 -9.24 7.85 0.36
N GLN A 12 -9.61 8.49 1.47
CA GLN A 12 -9.96 9.91 1.48
C GLN A 12 -8.75 10.86 1.46
N LEU A 13 -7.53 10.36 1.70
CA LEU A 13 -6.32 11.21 1.80
C LEU A 13 -6.06 12.09 0.57
N PHE A 14 -6.55 11.70 -0.61
CA PHE A 14 -6.28 12.37 -1.87
C PHE A 14 -7.56 12.88 -2.57
N GLY A 15 -8.70 12.87 -1.88
CA GLY A 15 -9.96 13.44 -2.37
C GLY A 15 -10.70 12.65 -3.46
N ASP A 16 -10.17 11.51 -3.92
CA ASP A 16 -10.73 10.65 -4.97
C ASP A 16 -11.14 9.25 -4.47
N GLY A 17 -11.22 9.06 -3.16
CA GLY A 17 -11.41 7.74 -2.53
C GLY A 17 -12.63 6.96 -2.99
N GLU A 18 -13.74 7.64 -3.30
CA GLU A 18 -14.97 7.01 -3.82
C GLU A 18 -14.78 6.35 -5.19
N ARG A 19 -13.73 6.73 -5.94
CA ARG A 19 -13.41 6.12 -7.24
C ARG A 19 -12.55 4.87 -7.12
N LEU A 20 -11.90 4.64 -5.98
CA LEU A 20 -10.94 3.55 -5.79
C LEU A 20 -11.61 2.24 -5.36
N VAL A 21 -12.58 2.33 -4.44
CA VAL A 21 -13.22 1.16 -3.85
C VAL A 21 -14.74 1.34 -3.90
N ARG A 22 -15.42 0.47 -4.65
CA ARG A 22 -16.89 0.47 -4.70
C ARG A 22 -17.52 -0.09 -3.42
N SER A 23 -16.92 -1.15 -2.89
CA SER A 23 -17.30 -1.82 -1.65
C SER A 23 -16.12 -2.62 -1.12
N ALA A 24 -16.04 -2.81 0.18
CA ALA A 24 -15.09 -3.68 0.82
C ALA A 24 -15.77 -4.44 1.97
N GLU A 25 -15.30 -5.65 2.24
CA GLU A 25 -15.70 -6.44 3.39
C GLU A 25 -14.45 -6.93 4.12
N HIS A 26 -14.55 -7.06 5.43
CA HIS A 26 -13.46 -7.58 6.24
C HIS A 26 -13.43 -9.11 6.18
N VAL A 27 -12.33 -9.64 5.66
CA VAL A 27 -12.00 -11.08 5.70
C VAL A 27 -10.81 -11.27 6.63
N SER A 28 -10.98 -12.08 7.67
CA SER A 28 -9.86 -12.40 8.57
C SER A 28 -8.83 -13.28 7.86
N GLY A 29 -7.55 -13.14 8.19
CA GLY A 29 -6.47 -13.96 7.59
C GLY A 29 -6.67 -15.48 7.72
N ALA A 30 -7.37 -15.94 8.76
CA ALA A 30 -7.72 -17.35 8.93
C ALA A 30 -8.70 -17.88 7.88
N LEU A 31 -9.53 -17.00 7.33
CA LEU A 31 -10.57 -17.29 6.33
C LEU A 31 -10.15 -16.89 4.91
N THR A 32 -8.99 -16.27 4.73
CA THR A 32 -8.48 -15.89 3.41
C THR A 32 -8.18 -17.14 2.59
N PRO A 33 -8.79 -17.32 1.42
CA PRO A 33 -8.58 -18.49 0.57
C PRO A 33 -7.27 -18.39 -0.22
N ASP A 34 -6.72 -19.53 -0.61
CA ASP A 34 -5.65 -19.59 -1.61
C ASP A 34 -6.20 -19.14 -2.98
N PRO A 35 -5.40 -18.45 -3.81
CA PRO A 35 -3.97 -18.13 -3.62
C PRO A 35 -3.69 -16.83 -2.87
N TYR A 36 -4.73 -16.12 -2.40
CA TYR A 36 -4.57 -14.79 -1.80
C TYR A 36 -3.93 -14.83 -0.41
N LYS A 37 -3.99 -15.98 0.26
CA LYS A 37 -3.47 -16.14 1.62
C LYS A 37 -1.98 -15.82 1.69
N ASP A 38 -1.18 -16.43 0.83
CA ASP A 38 0.27 -16.21 0.80
C ASP A 38 0.64 -14.76 0.46
N MET A 39 -0.20 -14.09 -0.35
CA MET A 39 0.02 -12.71 -0.78
C MET A 39 -0.46 -11.65 0.22
N LEU A 40 -1.50 -11.94 1.02
CA LEU A 40 -2.15 -10.94 1.88
C LEU A 40 -1.95 -11.20 3.38
N VAL A 41 -1.57 -12.41 3.77
CA VAL A 41 -1.46 -12.85 5.17
C VAL A 41 -0.01 -13.24 5.46
N HIS A 42 0.88 -12.24 5.46
CA HIS A 42 2.29 -12.42 5.71
C HIS A 42 2.88 -11.28 6.55
N ASP A 43 4.03 -11.53 7.18
CA ASP A 43 4.79 -10.53 7.95
C ASP A 43 5.99 -9.96 7.16
N HIS A 44 6.11 -10.30 5.88
CA HIS A 44 7.17 -9.81 4.98
C HIS A 44 6.83 -8.46 4.35
N HIS A 45 7.84 -7.80 3.78
CA HIS A 45 7.62 -6.59 2.99
C HIS A 45 6.84 -6.93 1.72
N MET A 46 5.75 -6.18 1.47
CA MET A 46 4.88 -6.41 0.31
C MET A 46 5.63 -6.43 -1.03
N THR A 47 6.69 -5.63 -1.20
CA THR A 47 7.53 -5.67 -2.40
C THR A 47 8.20 -7.03 -2.62
N VAL A 48 8.76 -7.64 -1.56
CA VAL A 48 9.40 -8.97 -1.64
C VAL A 48 8.36 -10.04 -2.01
N THR A 49 7.19 -10.00 -1.37
CA THR A 49 6.07 -10.90 -1.70
C THR A 49 5.66 -10.79 -3.17
N MET A 50 5.62 -9.57 -3.72
CA MET A 50 5.27 -9.36 -5.12
C MET A 50 6.36 -9.86 -6.07
N GLU A 51 7.64 -9.71 -5.71
CA GLU A 51 8.74 -10.24 -6.53
C GLU A 51 8.69 -11.77 -6.61
N GLU A 52 8.44 -12.43 -5.49
CA GLU A 52 8.26 -13.88 -5.41
C GLU A 52 7.03 -14.33 -6.22
N HIS A 53 5.89 -13.63 -6.06
CA HIS A 53 4.64 -13.98 -6.75
C HIS A 53 4.74 -13.83 -8.27
N TYR A 54 5.40 -12.76 -8.76
CA TYR A 54 5.53 -12.50 -10.20
C TYR A 54 6.81 -13.07 -10.82
N GLY A 55 7.72 -13.63 -10.01
CA GLY A 55 9.01 -14.15 -10.45
C GLY A 55 9.90 -13.08 -11.09
N SER A 56 9.77 -11.82 -10.67
CA SER A 56 10.52 -10.70 -11.24
C SER A 56 10.70 -9.56 -10.24
N PRO A 57 11.80 -8.82 -10.29
CA PRO A 57 11.95 -7.58 -9.52
C PRO A 57 10.81 -6.59 -9.79
N VAL A 58 10.49 -5.78 -8.79
CA VAL A 58 9.50 -4.71 -8.92
C VAL A 58 10.10 -3.35 -8.61
N GLU A 59 9.60 -2.32 -9.28
CA GLU A 59 9.95 -0.92 -9.03
C GLU A 59 8.75 -0.14 -8.51
N VAL A 60 9.01 0.74 -7.54
CA VAL A 60 7.99 1.64 -6.99
C VAL A 60 7.94 2.90 -7.85
N ARG A 61 6.74 3.30 -8.27
CA ARG A 61 6.51 4.64 -8.84
C ARG A 61 5.44 5.38 -8.04
N ILE A 62 5.76 6.62 -7.66
CA ILE A 62 4.82 7.51 -6.99
C ILE A 62 3.85 8.08 -8.02
N VAL A 63 2.56 7.94 -7.74
CA VAL A 63 1.47 8.49 -8.55
C VAL A 63 1.07 9.87 -8.02
N ASP A 64 1.02 10.01 -6.69
CA ASP A 64 0.63 11.25 -6.01
C ASP A 64 1.24 11.27 -4.61
N GLN A 65 1.50 12.46 -4.07
CA GLN A 65 2.11 12.66 -2.75
C GLN A 65 1.53 13.89 -2.07
N VAL A 66 1.19 13.75 -0.78
CA VAL A 66 0.70 14.82 0.07
C VAL A 66 1.49 14.83 1.37
N ASP A 67 2.08 15.98 1.68
CA ASP A 67 2.80 16.23 2.92
C ASP A 67 2.08 17.30 3.73
N SER A 68 1.61 16.94 4.93
CA SER A 68 0.93 17.89 5.81
C SER A 68 1.12 17.57 7.28
N GLY A 69 1.64 18.53 8.05
CA GLY A 69 1.72 18.43 9.51
C GLY A 69 2.51 17.22 10.02
N GLY A 70 3.58 16.82 9.34
CA GLY A 70 4.39 15.65 9.69
C GLY A 70 3.81 14.30 9.22
N LEU A 71 2.69 14.31 8.47
CA LEU A 71 2.18 13.15 7.76
C LEU A 71 2.70 13.15 6.33
N TYR A 72 3.42 12.09 5.98
CA TYR A 72 3.84 11.76 4.62
C TYR A 72 2.87 10.73 4.04
N CYS A 73 2.12 11.14 3.03
CA CYS A 73 1.15 10.28 2.36
C CYS A 73 1.53 10.14 0.89
N ARG A 74 1.52 8.91 0.36
CA ARG A 74 1.73 8.68 -1.08
C ARG A 74 0.81 7.63 -1.66
N LYS A 75 0.41 7.83 -2.90
CA LYS A 75 -0.10 6.80 -3.80
C LYS A 75 1.05 6.26 -4.61
N ILE A 76 1.14 4.95 -4.71
CA ILE A 76 2.15 4.27 -5.50
C ILE A 76 1.53 3.22 -6.40
N VAL A 77 2.26 2.90 -7.46
CA VAL A 77 2.12 1.63 -8.17
C VAL A 77 3.44 0.87 -8.09
N LEU A 78 3.35 -0.45 -8.01
CA LEU A 78 4.48 -1.34 -8.27
C LEU A 78 4.41 -1.80 -9.72
N LEU A 79 5.52 -1.73 -10.44
CA LEU A 79 5.64 -2.26 -11.79
C LEU A 79 6.67 -3.37 -11.82
N LYS A 80 6.51 -4.35 -12.72
CA LYS A 80 7.62 -5.27 -13.01
C LYS A 80 8.76 -4.46 -13.64
N THR A 81 9.96 -4.57 -13.08
CA THR A 81 11.12 -3.79 -13.52
C THR A 81 11.36 -3.95 -15.02
N GLY A 82 11.61 -2.85 -15.72
CA GLY A 82 11.84 -2.83 -17.17
C GLY A 82 10.56 -2.95 -18.01
N THR A 83 9.38 -2.88 -17.40
CA THR A 83 8.09 -2.92 -18.11
C THR A 83 7.17 -1.77 -17.68
N SER A 84 6.03 -1.64 -18.36
CA SER A 84 4.93 -0.77 -17.93
C SER A 84 3.81 -1.56 -17.24
N GLN A 85 4.04 -2.83 -16.87
CA GLN A 85 3.03 -3.67 -16.25
C GLN A 85 2.91 -3.33 -14.76
N VAL A 86 1.79 -2.72 -14.38
CA VAL A 86 1.43 -2.49 -12.97
C VAL A 86 0.96 -3.81 -12.35
N VAL A 87 1.56 -4.16 -11.21
CA VAL A 87 1.22 -5.36 -10.43
C VAL A 87 0.56 -5.02 -9.10
N GLN A 88 0.75 -3.81 -8.59
CA GLN A 88 0.11 -3.36 -7.36
C GLN A 88 -0.23 -1.87 -7.43
N PHE A 89 -1.33 -1.50 -6.79
CA PHE A 89 -1.61 -0.14 -6.35
C PHE A 89 -1.55 -0.09 -4.82
N GLY A 90 -0.98 0.98 -4.25
CA GLY A 90 -0.87 1.13 -2.81
C GLY A 90 -1.03 2.56 -2.35
N ILE A 91 -1.60 2.73 -1.17
CA ILE A 91 -1.62 3.99 -0.43
C ILE A 91 -0.81 3.79 0.85
N VAL A 92 0.15 4.67 1.09
CA VAL A 92 0.96 4.67 2.30
C VAL A 92 0.69 5.97 3.04
N ARG A 93 0.41 5.86 4.35
CA ARG A 93 0.37 6.97 5.29
C ARG A 93 1.43 6.72 6.35
N PHE A 94 2.42 7.60 6.42
CA PHE A 94 3.52 7.52 7.36
C PHE A 94 3.55 8.78 8.21
N ASN A 95 3.77 8.63 9.52
CA ASN A 95 3.83 9.77 10.43
C ASN A 95 5.27 9.98 10.89
N PHE A 96 5.88 11.06 10.41
CA PHE A 96 7.28 11.39 10.67
C PHE A 96 7.57 11.73 12.13
N HIS A 97 6.56 11.98 12.96
CA HIS A 97 6.75 12.18 14.40
C HIS A 97 7.22 10.91 15.12
N TYR A 98 7.13 9.74 14.49
CA TYR A 98 7.59 8.48 15.06
C TYR A 98 8.98 8.05 14.58
N VAL A 99 9.64 8.85 13.76
CA VAL A 99 11.00 8.58 13.31
C VAL A 99 11.94 9.73 13.63
N THR A 100 13.24 9.40 13.69
CA THR A 100 14.28 10.40 13.87
C THR A 100 14.39 11.30 12.65
N GLU A 101 15.10 12.41 12.77
CA GLU A 101 15.30 13.33 11.65
C GLU A 101 16.11 12.67 10.53
N GLU A 102 17.09 11.82 10.87
CA GLU A 102 17.89 11.11 9.88
C GLU A 102 17.06 10.20 8.98
N VAL A 103 16.03 9.54 9.54
CA VAL A 103 15.11 8.66 8.78
C VAL A 103 14.07 9.46 8.00
N ARG A 104 13.82 10.71 8.39
CA ARG A 104 12.89 11.61 7.68
C ARG A 104 13.52 12.21 6.43
N ASP A 105 14.82 12.48 6.48
CA ASP A 105 15.57 13.19 5.43
C ASP A 105 16.22 12.25 4.40
N GLU A 106 16.04 10.93 4.53
CA GLU A 106 16.45 9.88 3.57
C GLU A 106 15.48 9.73 2.39
#